data_AF-A0A1G0M094-F1
#
_entry.id   AF-A0A1G0M094-F1
#
_cell.length_a   1.000
_cell.length_b   1.000
_cell.length_c   1.000
_cell.angle_alpha   90.00
_cell.angle_beta   90.00
_cell.angle_gamma   90.00
#
_symmetry.space_group_name_H-M   'P 1'
#
loop_
_entity.id
_entity.type
_entity.pdbx_description
1 polymer ?
#
loop_
_entity_poly.entity_id
_entity_poly.type
_entity_poly.pdbx_seq_one_letter_code
_entity_poly.pdbx_strand_id
1 'polypeptide(L)'
;MLPAPGSEGAKLVGQYCTKCHALPLPSSHSTTDWPVVLRRMWLRMELLDTSFAVPKPTPTERMVMVRYMQDNAFMVATSPLPPGPGADLFRTTCSRCHELPDPRQHSASDWATVVTRMRQHMESILRQSPTQAEVQQLVLYLEQASRRR
;
A
#
# COMPACT_ATOMS: atom_id res chain seq x y z
N MET A 1 -10.65 -8.07 -0.39
CA MET A 1 -11.75 -7.73 0.54
C MET A 1 -11.25 -6.68 1.51
N LEU A 2 -12.08 -5.71 1.88
CA LEU A 2 -11.72 -4.69 2.86
C LEU A 2 -11.75 -5.27 4.29
N PRO A 3 -10.78 -4.94 5.16
CA PRO A 3 -10.87 -5.24 6.59
C PRO A 3 -12.12 -4.61 7.22
N ALA A 4 -12.76 -5.30 8.16
CA ALA A 4 -13.98 -4.82 8.83
C ALA A 4 -15.02 -4.23 7.84
N PRO A 5 -15.52 -5.01 6.86
CA PRO A 5 -16.33 -4.50 5.75
C PRO A 5 -17.66 -3.86 6.18
N GLY A 6 -18.14 -4.18 7.39
CA GLY A 6 -19.35 -3.58 7.98
C GLY A 6 -19.13 -2.21 8.60
N SER A 7 -17.87 -1.81 8.82
CA SER A 7 -17.52 -0.51 9.40
C SER A 7 -17.93 0.64 8.49
N GLU A 8 -18.17 1.80 9.10
CA GLU A 8 -18.48 3.03 8.36
C GLU A 8 -17.38 3.39 7.36
N GLY A 9 -16.11 3.33 7.79
CA GLY A 9 -14.97 3.62 6.92
C GLY A 9 -14.87 2.70 5.71
N ALA A 10 -15.07 1.38 5.89
CA ALA A 10 -15.05 0.43 4.77
C ALA A 10 -16.18 0.72 3.76
N LYS A 11 -17.38 1.06 4.26
CA LYS A 11 -18.53 1.42 3.41
C LYS A 11 -18.25 2.70 2.62
N LEU A 12 -17.74 3.74 3.27
CA LEU A 12 -17.40 5.01 2.62
C LEU A 12 -16.30 4.83 1.57
N VAL A 13 -15.22 4.11 1.87
CA VAL A 13 -14.16 3.79 0.90
C VAL A 13 -14.73 3.02 -0.30
N GLY A 14 -15.57 2.01 -0.06
CA GLY A 14 -16.25 1.26 -1.12
C GLY A 14 -17.19 2.12 -1.98
N GLN A 15 -17.89 3.07 -1.35
CA GLN A 15 -18.84 3.97 -2.01
C GLN A 15 -18.14 4.99 -2.91
N TYR A 16 -17.08 5.64 -2.43
CA TYR A 16 -16.45 6.76 -3.12
C TYR A 16 -15.31 6.32 -4.05
N CYS A 17 -14.44 5.41 -3.62
CA CYS A 17 -13.20 5.14 -4.35
C CYS A 17 -13.41 4.29 -5.61
N THR A 18 -14.49 3.51 -5.67
CA THR A 18 -14.80 2.66 -6.84
C THR A 18 -15.40 3.41 -8.03
N LYS A 19 -15.65 4.72 -7.88
CA LYS A 19 -16.22 5.56 -8.95
C LYS A 19 -15.28 5.81 -10.11
N CYS A 20 -13.96 5.69 -9.89
CA CYS A 20 -12.96 6.02 -10.91
C CYS A 20 -11.92 4.92 -11.13
N HIS A 21 -11.61 4.13 -10.11
CA HIS A 21 -10.58 3.09 -10.20
C HIS A 21 -10.94 1.89 -9.32
N ALA A 22 -10.15 0.82 -9.41
CA ALA A 22 -10.32 -0.34 -8.54
C ALA A 22 -10.21 0.06 -7.06
N LEU A 23 -10.95 -0.64 -6.19
CA LEU A 23 -10.99 -0.37 -4.75
C LEU A 23 -9.59 -0.44 -4.13
N PRO A 24 -9.06 0.66 -3.55
CA PRO A 24 -7.77 0.62 -2.90
C PRO A 24 -7.82 -0.26 -1.64
N LEU A 25 -6.75 -1.03 -1.41
CA LEU A 25 -6.59 -1.82 -0.20
C LEU A 25 -5.86 -0.96 0.85
N PRO A 26 -6.33 -0.89 2.11
CA PRO A 26 -5.61 -0.20 3.19
C PRO A 26 -4.17 -0.70 3.37
N SER A 27 -3.90 -1.98 3.09
CA SER A 27 -2.56 -2.56 3.18
C SER A 27 -1.61 -2.17 2.03
N SER A 28 -1.98 -1.23 1.15
CA SER A 28 -1.12 -0.77 0.04
C SER A 28 -0.16 0.36 0.43
N HIS A 29 -0.43 1.07 1.52
CA HIS A 29 0.39 2.17 2.02
C HIS A 29 0.49 2.12 3.55
N SER A 30 1.46 2.86 4.10
CA SER A 30 1.63 3.00 5.55
C SER A 30 0.61 3.96 6.15
N THR A 31 0.51 3.95 7.48
CA THR A 31 -0.31 4.88 8.25
C THR A 31 0.04 6.36 7.97
N THR A 32 1.32 6.67 7.70
CA THR A 32 1.74 8.05 7.44
C THR A 32 1.55 8.46 5.97
N ASP A 33 1.57 7.51 5.04
CA ASP A 33 1.35 7.74 3.62
C ASP A 33 -0.12 8.02 3.27
N TRP A 34 -1.06 7.34 3.92
CA TRP A 34 -2.49 7.40 3.58
C TRP A 34 -3.09 8.81 3.55
N PRO A 35 -2.86 9.70 4.54
CA PRO A 35 -3.34 11.07 4.48
C PRO A 35 -2.90 11.81 3.20
N VAL A 36 -1.68 11.59 2.74
CA VAL A 36 -1.14 12.24 1.53
C VAL A 36 -1.76 11.65 0.25
N VAL A 37 -1.93 10.32 0.19
CA VAL A 37 -2.57 9.64 -0.93
C VAL A 37 -4.02 10.09 -1.08
N LEU A 38 -4.80 10.04 0.00
CA LEU A 38 -6.19 10.44 -0.04
C LEU A 38 -6.34 11.94 -0.34
N ARG A 39 -5.41 12.80 0.14
CA ARG A 39 -5.39 14.23 -0.21
C ARG A 39 -5.30 14.49 -1.69
N ARG A 40 -4.43 13.74 -2.38
CA ARG A 40 -4.33 13.81 -3.84
C ARG A 40 -5.64 13.41 -4.52
N MET A 41 -6.34 12.40 -4.00
CA MET A 41 -7.62 11.96 -4.56
C MET A 41 -8.74 12.97 -4.32
N TRP A 42 -8.86 13.55 -3.13
CA TRP A 42 -9.87 14.60 -2.90
C TRP A 42 -9.64 15.80 -3.81
N LEU A 43 -8.40 16.28 -3.94
CA LEU A 43 -8.09 17.38 -4.86
C LEU A 43 -8.45 17.04 -6.31
N ARG A 44 -8.17 15.81 -6.75
CA ARG A 44 -8.57 15.35 -8.09
C ARG A 44 -10.09 15.34 -8.24
N MET A 45 -10.84 14.86 -7.26
CA MET A 45 -12.31 14.88 -7.26
C MET A 45 -12.86 16.30 -7.26
N GLU A 46 -12.23 17.23 -6.54
CA GLU A 46 -12.69 18.62 -6.51
C GLU A 46 -12.58 19.31 -7.87
N LEU A 47 -11.54 18.97 -8.62
CA LEU A 47 -11.28 19.49 -9.97
C LEU A 47 -12.09 18.79 -11.07
N LEU A 48 -12.89 17.77 -10.76
CA LEU A 48 -13.73 17.13 -11.76
C LEU A 48 -14.87 18.06 -12.19
N ASP A 49 -15.13 18.07 -13.49
CA ASP A 49 -16.29 18.76 -14.04
C ASP A 49 -17.60 18.16 -13.49
N THR A 50 -18.57 19.02 -13.20
CA THR A 50 -19.85 18.61 -12.62
C THR A 50 -20.65 17.65 -13.50
N SER A 51 -20.41 17.64 -14.82
CA SER A 51 -21.03 16.71 -15.77
C SER A 51 -20.72 15.23 -15.49
N PHE A 52 -19.61 14.93 -14.81
CA PHE A 52 -19.28 13.56 -14.41
C PHE A 52 -20.12 13.04 -13.24
N ALA A 53 -20.88 13.91 -12.56
CA ALA A 53 -21.78 13.57 -11.46
C ALA A 53 -21.15 12.66 -10.38
N VAL A 54 -19.85 12.81 -10.13
CA VAL A 54 -19.13 12.03 -9.12
C VAL A 54 -19.46 12.57 -7.73
N PRO A 55 -20.03 11.76 -6.82
CA PRO A 55 -20.35 12.21 -5.47
C PRO A 55 -19.06 12.51 -4.69
N LYS A 56 -19.04 13.62 -3.96
CA LYS A 56 -17.90 14.05 -3.15
C LYS A 56 -18.16 13.76 -1.67
N PRO A 57 -17.21 13.19 -0.92
CA PRO A 57 -17.35 12.98 0.51
C PRO A 57 -17.30 14.32 1.25
N THR A 58 -18.15 14.46 2.26
CA THR A 58 -18.15 15.56 3.23
C THR A 58 -16.85 15.58 4.05
N PRO A 59 -16.50 16.70 4.69
CA PRO A 59 -15.32 16.76 5.57
C PRO A 59 -15.31 15.67 6.66
N THR A 60 -16.47 15.38 7.27
CA THR A 60 -16.60 14.34 8.28
C THR A 60 -16.33 12.94 7.71
N GLU A 61 -16.93 12.60 6.58
CA GLU A 61 -16.70 11.31 5.92
C GLU A 61 -15.23 11.14 5.50
N ARG A 62 -14.57 12.23 5.06
CA ARG A 62 -13.13 12.18 4.76
C ARG A 62 -12.30 11.80 5.97
N MET A 63 -12.62 12.34 7.15
CA MET A 63 -11.91 11.97 8.39
C MET A 63 -12.13 10.50 8.75
N VAL A 64 -13.36 9.98 8.60
CA VAL A 64 -13.67 8.56 8.84
C VAL A 64 -12.87 7.66 7.89
N MET A 65 -12.82 8.01 6.60
CA MET A 65 -12.03 7.26 5.62
C MET A 65 -10.53 7.32 5.91
N VAL A 66 -9.97 8.49 6.25
CA VAL A 66 -8.55 8.60 6.64
C VAL A 66 -8.24 7.68 7.80
N ARG A 67 -9.04 7.74 8.87
CA ARG A 67 -8.84 6.92 10.06
C ARG A 67 -8.91 5.44 9.70
N TYR A 68 -9.90 5.04 8.91
CA TYR A 68 -10.05 3.65 8.47
C TYR A 68 -8.84 3.14 7.67
N MET A 69 -8.33 3.93 6.72
CA MET A 69 -7.15 3.54 5.93
C MET A 69 -5.90 3.44 6.82
N GLN A 70 -5.75 4.35 7.78
CA GLN A 70 -4.65 4.38 8.74
C GLN A 70 -4.66 3.18 9.70
N ASP A 71 -5.83 2.82 10.24
CA ASP A 71 -6.00 1.72 11.18
C ASP A 71 -5.79 0.35 10.54
N ASN A 72 -5.91 0.28 9.21
CA ASN A 72 -5.77 -0.95 8.43
C ASN A 72 -4.56 -0.91 7.48
N ALA A 73 -3.65 0.04 7.70
CA ALA A 73 -2.42 0.19 6.93
C ALA A 73 -1.48 -1.00 7.12
N PHE A 74 -0.48 -1.11 6.22
CA PHE A 74 0.58 -2.10 6.43
C PHE A 74 1.51 -1.67 7.58
N MET A 75 2.20 -2.63 8.20
CA MET A 75 3.16 -2.35 9.27
C MET A 75 4.47 -1.83 8.69
N VAL A 76 5.00 -0.73 9.22
CA VAL A 76 6.27 -0.16 8.75
C VAL A 76 7.45 -0.84 9.43
N ALA A 77 8.50 -1.13 8.67
CA ALA A 77 9.73 -1.73 9.19
C ALA A 77 10.41 -0.81 10.22
N THR A 78 10.86 -1.39 11.33
CA THR A 78 11.71 -0.68 12.29
C THR A 78 13.14 -0.54 11.75
N SER A 79 13.79 0.57 12.11
CA SER A 79 15.22 0.77 11.84
C SER A 79 16.07 0.39 13.07
N PRO A 80 17.19 -0.33 12.92
CA PRO A 80 17.72 -0.86 11.65
C PRO A 80 16.94 -2.09 11.14
N LEU A 81 16.97 -2.30 9.82
CA LEU A 81 16.41 -3.51 9.20
C LEU A 81 17.16 -4.77 9.68
N PRO A 82 16.50 -5.94 9.73
CA PRO A 82 17.20 -7.21 9.98
C PRO A 82 18.38 -7.39 9.02
N PRO A 83 19.58 -7.70 9.50
CA PRO A 83 20.76 -7.80 8.64
C PRO A 83 20.69 -9.08 7.79
N GLY A 84 21.15 -9.00 6.55
CA GLY A 84 21.26 -10.17 5.67
C GLY A 84 21.51 -9.80 4.21
N PRO A 85 21.89 -10.79 3.37
CA PRO A 85 21.96 -10.58 1.94
C PRO A 85 20.61 -10.09 1.40
N GLY A 86 20.61 -9.01 0.63
CA GLY A 86 19.40 -8.42 0.07
C GLY A 86 18.76 -7.29 0.90
N ALA A 87 19.25 -6.99 2.12
CA ALA A 87 18.71 -5.90 2.94
C ALA A 87 18.79 -4.53 2.24
N ASP A 88 19.94 -4.22 1.61
CA ASP A 88 20.11 -2.97 0.85
C ASP A 88 19.27 -2.93 -0.43
N LEU A 89 19.15 -4.06 -1.12
CA LEU A 89 18.30 -4.17 -2.30
C LEU A 89 16.83 -3.94 -1.93
N PHE A 90 16.36 -4.52 -0.82
CA PHE A 90 15.03 -4.28 -0.28
C PHE A 90 14.83 -2.82 0.07
N ARG A 91 15.75 -2.22 0.83
CA ARG A 91 15.68 -0.80 1.20
C ARG A 91 15.61 0.10 -0.01
N THR A 92 16.48 -0.07 -0.99
CA THR A 92 16.58 0.82 -2.16
C THR A 92 15.47 0.60 -3.18
N THR A 93 14.99 -0.64 -3.33
CA THR A 93 13.94 -0.98 -4.29
C THR A 93 12.55 -0.66 -3.76
N CYS A 94 12.24 -1.07 -2.53
CA CYS A 94 10.88 -1.03 -2.00
C CYS A 94 10.51 0.32 -1.36
N SER A 95 11.47 1.19 -1.06
CA SER A 95 11.21 2.56 -0.55
C SER A 95 10.92 3.58 -1.65
N ARG A 96 10.89 3.17 -2.93
CA ARG A 96 10.71 4.08 -4.07
C ARG A 96 9.33 4.73 -4.14
N CYS A 97 8.32 4.14 -3.50
CA CYS A 97 6.93 4.56 -3.64
C CYS A 97 6.21 4.82 -2.31
N HIS A 98 6.52 4.05 -1.28
CA HIS A 98 5.91 4.10 0.05
C HIS A 98 6.97 3.74 1.10
N GLU A 99 6.65 3.91 2.39
CA GLU A 99 7.55 3.47 3.47
C GLU A 99 7.85 1.96 3.38
N LEU A 100 8.96 1.51 3.97
CA LEU A 100 9.31 0.09 3.89
C LEU A 100 8.36 -0.76 4.75
N PRO A 101 7.76 -1.82 4.18
CA PRO A 101 6.94 -2.73 4.97
C PRO A 101 7.79 -3.55 5.93
N ASP A 102 7.29 -3.83 7.13
CA ASP A 102 7.89 -4.74 8.09
C ASP A 102 7.89 -6.16 7.50
N PRO A 103 9.05 -6.84 7.36
CA PRO A 103 9.12 -8.21 6.89
C PRO A 103 8.25 -9.20 7.68
N ARG A 104 7.86 -8.88 8.92
CA ARG A 104 7.03 -9.73 9.78
C ARG A 104 5.53 -9.61 9.52
N GLN A 105 5.10 -8.69 8.65
CA GLN A 105 3.67 -8.52 8.34
C GLN A 105 3.08 -9.66 7.50
N HIS A 106 3.93 -10.46 6.87
CA HIS A 106 3.56 -11.62 6.08
C HIS A 106 4.35 -12.82 6.56
N SER A 107 3.80 -14.02 6.37
CA SER A 107 4.56 -15.24 6.62
C SER A 107 5.69 -15.36 5.60
N ALA A 108 6.72 -16.15 5.92
CA ALA A 108 7.81 -16.40 4.99
C ALA A 108 7.29 -16.87 3.61
N SER A 109 6.37 -17.84 3.59
CA SER A 109 5.81 -18.38 2.35
C SER A 109 5.00 -17.39 1.51
N ASP A 110 4.50 -16.31 2.11
CA ASP A 110 3.69 -15.32 1.39
C ASP A 110 4.53 -14.30 0.61
N TRP A 111 5.80 -14.13 0.97
CA TRP A 111 6.64 -13.07 0.41
C TRP A 111 6.88 -13.22 -1.09
N ALA A 112 6.99 -14.45 -1.60
CA ALA A 112 7.11 -14.71 -3.04
C ALA A 112 5.93 -14.10 -3.83
N THR A 113 4.71 -14.27 -3.34
CA THR A 113 3.50 -13.71 -3.95
C THR A 113 3.48 -12.18 -3.84
N VAL A 114 3.85 -11.64 -2.68
CA VAL A 114 3.87 -10.18 -2.44
C VAL A 114 4.86 -9.48 -3.37
N VAL A 115 6.10 -9.97 -3.45
CA VAL A 115 7.15 -9.40 -4.31
C VAL A 115 6.76 -9.52 -5.79
N THR A 116 6.17 -10.64 -6.20
CA THR A 116 5.72 -10.83 -7.60
C THR A 116 4.65 -9.81 -7.99
N ARG A 117 3.65 -9.61 -7.13
CA ARG A 117 2.60 -8.60 -7.34
C ARG A 117 3.20 -7.19 -7.39
N MET A 118 4.13 -6.88 -6.50
CA MET A 118 4.78 -5.56 -6.48
C MET A 118 5.64 -5.30 -7.70
N ARG A 119 6.40 -6.29 -8.19
CA ARG A 119 7.13 -6.20 -9.45
C ARG A 119 6.22 -5.85 -10.62
N GLN A 120 5.09 -6.56 -10.75
CA GLN A 120 4.10 -6.29 -11.81
C GLN A 120 3.51 -4.88 -11.67
N HIS A 121 3.22 -4.44 -10.44
CA HIS A 121 2.74 -3.10 -10.19
C HIS A 121 3.78 -2.03 -10.58
N MET A 122 5.04 -2.20 -10.14
CA MET A 122 6.16 -1.31 -10.49
C MET A 122 6.33 -1.20 -12.01
N GLU A 123 6.26 -2.33 -12.73
CA GLU A 123 6.31 -2.31 -14.20
C GLU A 123 5.17 -1.48 -14.80
N SER A 124 3.96 -1.62 -14.27
CA SER A 124 2.79 -0.88 -14.75
C SER A 124 2.87 0.62 -14.50
N ILE A 125 3.39 1.06 -13.35
CA ILE A 125 3.33 2.48 -12.94
C ILE A 125 4.64 3.25 -13.16
N LEU A 126 5.79 2.57 -13.10
CA LEU A 126 7.12 3.19 -13.26
C LEU A 126 7.78 2.82 -14.58
N ARG A 127 7.25 1.83 -15.33
CA ARG A 127 7.92 1.24 -16.51
C ARG A 127 9.33 0.74 -16.20
N GLN A 128 9.53 0.35 -14.94
CA GLN A 128 10.78 -0.16 -14.40
C GLN A 128 10.43 -1.22 -13.35
N SER A 129 11.11 -2.35 -13.41
CA SER A 129 10.94 -3.43 -12.45
C SER A 129 12.29 -4.10 -12.14
N PRO A 130 12.46 -4.66 -10.93
CA PRO A 130 13.65 -5.45 -10.62
C PRO A 130 13.77 -6.64 -11.55
N THR A 131 15.01 -7.01 -11.85
CA THR A 131 15.35 -8.22 -12.61
C THR A 131 14.90 -9.48 -11.87
N GLN A 132 14.87 -10.61 -12.58
CA GLN A 132 14.49 -11.88 -11.96
C GLN A 132 15.45 -12.30 -10.82
N ALA A 133 16.75 -11.99 -10.95
CA ALA A 133 17.74 -12.27 -9.93
C ALA A 133 17.52 -11.41 -8.68
N GLU A 134 17.25 -10.11 -8.85
CA GLU A 134 16.91 -9.20 -7.76
C GLU A 134 15.62 -9.63 -7.05
N VAL A 135 14.59 -10.04 -7.79
CA VAL A 135 13.35 -10.59 -7.22
C VAL A 135 13.64 -11.79 -6.32
N GLN A 136 14.49 -12.73 -6.77
CA GLN A 136 14.86 -13.89 -5.96
C GLN A 136 15.59 -13.48 -4.68
N GLN A 137 16.51 -12.51 -4.76
CA GLN A 137 17.22 -11.98 -3.59
C GLN A 137 16.28 -11.29 -2.59
N LEU A 138 15.33 -10.50 -3.09
CA LEU A 138 14.32 -9.84 -2.27
C LEU A 138 13.45 -10.86 -1.53
N VAL A 139 12.97 -11.90 -2.22
CA VAL A 139 12.15 -12.96 -1.62
C VAL A 139 12.93 -13.69 -0.53
N LEU A 140 14.17 -14.12 -0.81
CA LEU A 140 15.02 -14.81 0.17
C LEU A 140 15.27 -13.95 1.41
N TYR A 141 15.56 -12.67 1.21
CA TYR A 141 15.76 -11.72 2.31
C TYR A 141 14.50 -11.61 3.17
N LEU A 142 13.34 -11.36 2.55
CA LEU A 142 12.08 -11.15 3.27
C LEU A 142 11.60 -12.42 3.98
N GLU A 143 11.78 -13.60 3.36
CA GLU A 143 11.55 -14.89 4.00
C GLU A 143 12.38 -15.05 5.27
N GLN A 144 13.68 -14.77 5.20
CA GLN A 144 14.57 -14.90 6.35
C GLN A 144 14.25 -13.85 7.42
N ALA A 145 14.05 -12.59 7.02
CA ALA A 145 13.75 -11.48 7.93
C ALA A 145 12.42 -11.67 8.66
N SER A 146 11.39 -12.24 8.00
CA SER A 146 10.09 -12.53 8.60
C SER A 146 10.15 -13.54 9.76
N ARG A 147 11.16 -14.42 9.76
CA ARG A 147 11.33 -15.49 10.77
C ARG A 147 12.12 -15.03 11.99
N ARG A 148 12.82 -13.89 11.90
CA ARG A 148 13.66 -13.38 13.00
C ARG A 148 12.79 -12.59 13.97
N ARG A 149 12.93 -12.91 15.26
CA ARG A 149 12.27 -12.19 16.36
C ARG A 149 13.09 -10.99 16.76
#